data_AF-A0A8B8E1Z9-F1
#
_entry.id   AF-A0A8B8E1Z9-F1
#
_cell.length_a   1.000
_cell.length_b   1.000
_cell.length_c   1.000
_cell.angle_alpha   90.00
_cell.angle_beta   90.00
_cell.angle_gamma   90.00
#
_symmetry.space_group_name_H-M   'P 1'
#
loop_
_entity.id
_entity.type
_entity.pdbx_description
1 polymer ?
#
loop_
_entity_poly.entity_id
_entity_poly.type
_entity_poly.pdbx_seq_one_letter_code
_entity_poly.pdbx_strand_id
1 'polypeptide(L)'
;MELVQGSRKIVQAECKAISKRGSNALLQRKTHADFFSFRWEHFYQELKSTCPALLSIITATVSDIPPVIGSKPFLHAMQTVGVALHGRSQEMAVLQYMNGFLLSHGGCTQRDIERLSQIGLTVHPITLKRKLNDWQEVLDKEILEVRDSWADGGNAKYQIIGDNWDKNILPSYRTSDRKTLSLHLFHVYAILDRVSTTPHSSHSLAPHEIELSTFIPSVQEQEKLMKELTFLFSSSIVANHPQLEKQFGNIYPKHLEHRYSYCAGNKTKQYPLGLYDCNENKTPELIRLLKTLSIYVPCKDGEVVEPVFFGGDRLTDERVQTAQKAMANAETQLQRLQGFVSKIEDFHRLMNFLEAIHKLTYSTKSAVDRGTVYYYRNLLNMRNVKGEVYNAYRAYKMLYYVILDAICLLLFLHHMGVSDIEQEIDLPTNFATTSDQEKIDYIDSNIQKTTGHQHCRMEDSSATTVTNPMHMSYL
;
A
#
# COMPACT_ATOMS: atom_id res chain seq x y z
N MET A 1 -58.89 -27.24 1.17
CA MET A 1 -58.61 -26.22 0.13
C MET A 1 -58.77 -24.79 0.62
N GLU A 2 -59.76 -24.47 1.46
CA GLU A 2 -60.00 -23.09 1.94
C GLU A 2 -58.84 -22.49 2.76
N LEU A 3 -58.20 -23.28 3.64
CA LEU A 3 -57.03 -22.84 4.41
C LEU A 3 -55.86 -22.41 3.50
N VAL A 4 -55.54 -23.22 2.49
CA VAL A 4 -54.48 -22.91 1.51
C VAL A 4 -54.79 -21.62 0.76
N GLN A 5 -56.05 -21.43 0.38
CA GLN A 5 -56.49 -20.22 -0.30
C GLN A 5 -56.47 -18.99 0.63
N GLY A 6 -56.77 -19.16 1.92
CA GLY A 6 -56.64 -18.14 2.95
C GLY A 6 -55.19 -17.70 3.15
N SER A 7 -54.28 -18.65 3.38
CA SER A 7 -52.83 -18.38 3.53
C SER A 7 -52.26 -17.68 2.29
N ARG A 8 -52.64 -18.11 1.08
CA ARG A 8 -52.25 -17.44 -0.16
C ARG A 8 -52.69 -15.97 -0.19
N LYS A 9 -53.93 -15.66 0.21
CA LYS A 9 -54.43 -14.28 0.22
C LYS A 9 -53.66 -13.39 1.18
N ILE A 10 -53.27 -13.92 2.35
CA ILE A 10 -52.46 -13.20 3.34
C ILE A 10 -51.10 -12.84 2.76
N VAL A 11 -50.35 -13.85 2.28
CA VAL A 11 -49.03 -13.63 1.66
C VAL A 11 -49.12 -12.68 0.48
N GLN A 12 -50.15 -12.82 -0.37
CA GLN A 12 -50.36 -11.93 -1.50
C GLN A 12 -50.61 -10.48 -1.06
N ALA A 13 -51.33 -10.26 0.03
CA ALA A 13 -51.59 -8.93 0.58
C ALA A 13 -50.31 -8.30 1.16
N GLU A 14 -49.56 -9.04 1.98
CA GLU A 14 -48.25 -8.62 2.52
C GLU A 14 -47.29 -8.21 1.39
N CYS A 15 -47.08 -9.13 0.43
CA CYS A 15 -46.23 -8.86 -0.73
C CYS A 15 -46.75 -7.67 -1.56
N LYS A 16 -48.08 -7.45 -1.66
CA LYS A 16 -48.62 -6.28 -2.38
C LYS A 16 -48.27 -4.98 -1.66
N ALA A 17 -48.38 -4.97 -0.33
CA ALA A 17 -48.15 -3.79 0.49
C ALA A 17 -46.69 -3.37 0.44
N ILE A 18 -45.76 -4.29 0.71
CA ILE A 18 -44.32 -3.97 0.69
C ILE A 18 -43.85 -3.59 -0.73
N SER A 19 -44.36 -4.27 -1.77
CA SER A 19 -43.99 -4.03 -3.17
C SER A 19 -44.57 -2.76 -3.81
N LYS A 20 -45.40 -2.00 -3.09
CA LYS A 20 -46.00 -0.76 -3.61
C LYS A 20 -44.89 0.26 -3.93
N ARG A 21 -45.00 0.90 -5.09
CA ARG A 21 -44.09 1.99 -5.49
C ARG A 21 -44.10 3.09 -4.44
N GLY A 22 -42.92 3.49 -3.97
CA GLY A 22 -42.77 4.49 -2.92
C GLY A 22 -43.08 3.99 -1.51
N SER A 23 -43.16 2.67 -1.27
CA SER A 23 -43.23 2.12 0.09
C SER A 23 -41.97 2.40 0.92
N ASN A 24 -40.89 2.85 0.26
CA ASN A 24 -39.58 3.06 0.87
C ASN A 24 -39.02 1.80 1.54
N ALA A 25 -39.43 0.61 1.08
CA ALA A 25 -38.88 -0.66 1.54
C ALA A 25 -37.39 -0.75 1.22
N LEU A 26 -36.62 -1.47 2.03
CA LEU A 26 -35.16 -1.57 1.89
C LEU A 26 -34.74 -1.98 0.48
N LEU A 27 -35.47 -2.92 -0.15
CA LEU A 27 -35.15 -3.39 -1.50
C LEU A 27 -35.48 -2.39 -2.63
N GLN A 28 -36.17 -1.28 -2.35
CA GLN A 28 -36.37 -0.19 -3.32
C GLN A 28 -35.29 0.90 -3.22
N ARG A 29 -34.57 0.98 -2.08
CA ARG A 29 -33.62 2.05 -1.77
C ARG A 29 -32.30 1.81 -2.50
N LYS A 30 -32.11 2.53 -3.60
CA LYS A 30 -31.01 2.31 -4.55
C LYS A 30 -30.04 3.50 -4.60
N THR A 31 -29.89 4.28 -3.53
CA THR A 31 -28.84 5.31 -3.49
C THR A 31 -27.48 4.69 -3.18
N HIS A 32 -26.38 5.39 -3.49
CA HIS A 32 -25.03 4.92 -3.15
C HIS A 32 -24.94 4.50 -1.67
N ALA A 33 -25.37 5.37 -0.75
CA ALA A 33 -25.34 5.10 0.69
C ALA A 33 -26.16 3.86 1.10
N ASP A 34 -27.31 3.63 0.47
CA ASP A 34 -28.17 2.47 0.78
C ASP A 34 -27.46 1.13 0.46
N PHE A 35 -26.73 1.06 -0.67
CA PHE A 35 -26.01 -0.17 -1.04
C PHE A 35 -24.93 -0.54 -0.04
N PHE A 36 -24.17 0.43 0.47
CA PHE A 36 -23.09 0.20 1.44
C PHE A 36 -23.59 0.02 2.89
N SER A 37 -24.77 0.56 3.19
CA SER A 37 -25.43 0.40 4.50
C SER A 37 -26.38 -0.80 4.59
N PHE A 38 -26.64 -1.50 3.48
CA PHE A 38 -27.48 -2.70 3.48
C PHE A 38 -26.95 -3.76 4.46
N ARG A 39 -27.84 -4.30 5.29
CA ARG A 39 -27.57 -5.38 6.23
C ARG A 39 -28.71 -6.39 6.17
N TRP A 40 -28.37 -7.67 6.19
CA TRP A 40 -29.36 -8.76 6.13
C TRP A 40 -30.30 -8.73 7.34
N GLU A 41 -29.78 -8.31 8.49
CA GLU A 41 -30.52 -8.14 9.74
C GLU A 41 -31.63 -7.10 9.59
N HIS A 42 -31.34 -5.95 8.98
CA HIS A 42 -32.34 -4.90 8.77
C HIS A 42 -33.43 -5.37 7.81
N PHE A 43 -33.04 -6.09 6.75
CA PHE A 43 -34.00 -6.67 5.82
C PHE A 43 -34.90 -7.71 6.51
N TYR A 44 -34.32 -8.57 7.35
CA TYR A 44 -35.08 -9.53 8.16
C TYR A 44 -36.07 -8.85 9.11
N GLN A 45 -35.67 -7.77 9.80
CA GLN A 45 -36.59 -7.04 10.70
C GLN A 45 -37.73 -6.35 9.95
N GLU A 46 -37.45 -5.81 8.75
CA GLU A 46 -38.50 -5.25 7.88
C GLU A 46 -39.49 -6.34 7.46
N LEU A 47 -39.02 -7.52 7.05
CA LEU A 47 -39.88 -8.64 6.70
C LEU A 47 -40.68 -9.17 7.89
N LYS A 48 -40.06 -9.24 9.07
CA LYS A 48 -40.74 -9.71 10.29
C LYS A 48 -41.92 -8.80 10.67
N SER A 49 -41.82 -7.50 10.42
CA SER A 49 -42.87 -6.53 10.72
C SER A 49 -43.90 -6.38 9.61
N THR A 50 -43.50 -6.49 8.34
CA THR A 50 -44.37 -6.18 7.19
C THR A 50 -44.89 -7.41 6.43
N CYS A 51 -44.13 -8.50 6.43
CA CYS A 51 -44.43 -9.74 5.71
C CYS A 51 -44.19 -11.01 6.58
N PRO A 52 -44.75 -11.09 7.81
CA PRO A 52 -44.48 -12.20 8.72
C PRO A 52 -44.93 -13.55 8.16
N ALA A 53 -46.04 -13.63 7.42
CA ALA A 53 -46.51 -14.89 6.85
C ALA A 53 -45.58 -15.38 5.74
N LEU A 54 -45.15 -14.49 4.83
CA LEU A 54 -44.16 -14.82 3.80
C LEU A 54 -42.86 -15.32 4.44
N LEU A 55 -42.34 -14.58 5.42
CA LEU A 55 -41.09 -14.90 6.10
C LEU A 55 -41.16 -16.26 6.80
N SER A 56 -42.25 -16.54 7.51
CA SER A 56 -42.46 -17.82 8.19
C SER A 56 -42.49 -18.99 7.21
N ILE A 57 -43.16 -18.84 6.05
CA ILE A 57 -43.21 -19.90 5.04
C ILE A 57 -41.83 -20.18 4.46
N ILE A 58 -41.10 -19.14 4.02
CA ILE A 58 -39.79 -19.33 3.38
C ILE A 58 -38.73 -19.82 4.38
N THR A 59 -38.78 -19.40 5.64
CA THR A 59 -37.85 -19.92 6.65
C THR A 59 -38.10 -21.40 6.94
N ALA A 60 -39.37 -21.84 6.94
CA ALA A 60 -39.73 -23.24 7.09
C ALA A 60 -39.30 -24.13 5.91
N THR A 61 -39.07 -23.57 4.71
CA THR A 61 -38.56 -24.37 3.57
C THR A 61 -37.06 -24.63 3.62
N VAL A 62 -36.32 -23.89 4.46
CA VAL A 62 -34.85 -23.99 4.53
C VAL A 62 -34.34 -24.54 5.85
N SER A 63 -35.18 -24.62 6.90
CA SER A 63 -34.81 -25.11 8.23
C SER A 63 -36.04 -25.46 9.07
N ASP A 64 -35.96 -26.55 9.85
CA ASP A 64 -37.02 -26.97 10.80
C ASP A 64 -37.07 -26.08 12.06
N ILE A 65 -35.94 -25.44 12.38
CA ILE A 65 -35.80 -24.48 13.48
C ILE A 65 -35.57 -23.06 12.93
N PRO A 66 -35.98 -22.00 13.64
CA PRO A 66 -35.69 -20.63 13.24
C PRO A 66 -34.19 -20.44 12.98
N PRO A 67 -33.79 -20.05 11.76
CA PRO A 67 -32.37 -20.01 11.41
C PRO A 67 -31.67 -18.87 12.15
N VAL A 68 -30.48 -19.17 12.67
CA VAL A 68 -29.62 -18.16 13.32
C VAL A 68 -29.24 -17.09 12.31
N ILE A 69 -29.30 -15.82 12.71
CA ILE A 69 -28.90 -14.68 11.87
C ILE A 69 -27.48 -14.88 11.34
N GLY A 70 -27.27 -14.63 10.06
CA GLY A 70 -25.99 -14.83 9.37
C GLY A 70 -25.67 -16.28 8.97
N SER A 71 -26.46 -17.27 9.42
CA SER A 71 -26.28 -18.65 8.98
C SER A 71 -26.61 -18.84 7.50
N LYS A 72 -26.09 -19.92 6.89
CA LYS A 72 -26.39 -20.26 5.49
C LYS A 72 -27.90 -20.41 5.22
N PRO A 73 -28.69 -21.13 6.04
CA PRO A 73 -30.15 -21.18 5.87
C PRO A 73 -30.82 -19.81 5.97
N PHE A 74 -30.37 -18.95 6.90
CA PHE A 74 -30.87 -17.58 7.01
C PHE A 74 -30.64 -16.78 5.72
N LEU A 75 -29.42 -16.79 5.19
CA LEU A 75 -29.09 -16.09 3.94
C LEU A 75 -29.87 -16.65 2.74
N HIS A 76 -30.08 -17.96 2.67
CA HIS A 76 -30.91 -18.58 1.65
C HIS A 76 -32.35 -18.06 1.73
N ALA A 77 -32.97 -18.04 2.91
CA ALA A 77 -34.32 -17.51 3.08
C ALA A 77 -34.43 -16.05 2.64
N MET A 78 -33.47 -15.20 3.05
CA MET A 78 -33.48 -13.78 2.68
C MET A 78 -33.29 -13.58 1.17
N GLN A 79 -32.37 -14.32 0.55
CA GLN A 79 -32.17 -14.29 -0.90
C GLN A 79 -33.44 -14.72 -1.64
N THR A 80 -34.09 -15.81 -1.22
CA THR A 80 -35.34 -16.29 -1.82
C THR A 80 -36.46 -15.25 -1.72
N VAL A 81 -36.65 -14.64 -0.54
CA VAL A 81 -37.66 -13.58 -0.37
C VAL A 81 -37.34 -12.38 -1.27
N GLY A 82 -36.08 -11.93 -1.31
CA GLY A 82 -35.68 -10.80 -2.14
C GLY A 82 -35.90 -11.03 -3.62
N VAL A 83 -35.57 -12.22 -4.14
CA VAL A 83 -35.84 -12.62 -5.53
C VAL A 83 -37.35 -12.69 -5.81
N ALA A 84 -38.13 -13.26 -4.89
CA ALA A 84 -39.58 -13.35 -5.03
C ALA A 84 -40.25 -11.96 -5.07
N LEU A 85 -39.84 -11.04 -4.19
CA LEU A 85 -40.34 -9.67 -4.16
C LEU A 85 -39.94 -8.87 -5.41
N HIS A 86 -38.75 -9.12 -5.96
CA HIS A 86 -38.32 -8.56 -7.24
C HIS A 86 -39.18 -9.04 -8.42
N GLY A 87 -39.52 -10.34 -8.45
CA GLY A 87 -40.44 -10.89 -9.44
C GLY A 87 -41.83 -10.23 -9.41
N ARG A 88 -42.26 -9.76 -8.23
CA ARG A 88 -43.51 -9.02 -8.05
C ARG A 88 -43.41 -7.54 -8.44
N SER A 89 -42.30 -6.90 -8.13
CA SER A 89 -42.04 -5.50 -8.49
C SER A 89 -40.57 -5.31 -8.84
N GLN A 90 -40.33 -4.92 -10.09
CA GLN A 90 -38.97 -4.65 -10.61
C GLN A 90 -38.29 -3.49 -9.88
N GLU A 91 -39.01 -2.69 -9.10
CA GLU A 91 -38.40 -1.66 -8.26
C GLU A 91 -37.62 -2.24 -7.07
N MET A 92 -37.99 -3.44 -6.60
CA MET A 92 -37.33 -4.21 -5.53
C MET A 92 -36.05 -4.88 -6.04
N ALA A 93 -35.10 -4.10 -6.53
CA ALA A 93 -33.94 -4.61 -7.28
C ALA A 93 -32.61 -4.53 -6.53
N VAL A 94 -32.58 -4.00 -5.30
CA VAL A 94 -31.31 -3.81 -4.57
C VAL A 94 -30.49 -5.09 -4.51
N LEU A 95 -31.14 -6.22 -4.21
CA LEU A 95 -30.45 -7.51 -4.13
C LEU A 95 -29.89 -7.95 -5.49
N GLN A 96 -30.66 -7.76 -6.56
CA GLN A 96 -30.24 -8.06 -7.93
C GLN A 96 -29.07 -7.19 -8.39
N TYR A 97 -29.03 -5.92 -7.97
CA TYR A 97 -27.87 -5.05 -8.15
C TYR A 97 -26.65 -5.56 -7.37
N MET A 98 -26.80 -5.89 -6.09
CA MET A 98 -25.70 -6.42 -5.26
C MET A 98 -25.10 -7.70 -5.85
N ASN A 99 -25.94 -8.66 -6.26
CA ASN A 99 -25.50 -9.88 -6.93
C ASN A 99 -24.75 -9.54 -8.24
N GLY A 100 -25.27 -8.60 -9.04
CA GLY A 100 -24.62 -8.17 -10.26
C GLY A 100 -23.27 -7.49 -10.05
N PHE A 101 -23.11 -6.67 -9.00
CA PHE A 101 -21.84 -6.06 -8.63
C PHE A 101 -20.81 -7.12 -8.20
N LEU A 102 -21.21 -8.07 -7.37
CA LEU A 102 -20.35 -9.17 -6.93
C LEU A 102 -19.86 -10.02 -8.11
N LEU A 103 -20.76 -10.35 -9.04
CA LEU A 103 -20.40 -11.12 -10.23
C LEU A 103 -19.47 -10.34 -11.16
N SER A 104 -19.75 -9.05 -11.38
CA SER A 104 -18.89 -8.19 -12.19
C SER A 104 -17.49 -8.07 -11.58
N HIS A 105 -17.40 -7.88 -10.27
CA HIS A 105 -16.13 -7.82 -9.55
C HIS A 105 -15.38 -9.17 -9.59
N GLY A 106 -16.10 -10.29 -9.52
CA GLY A 106 -15.56 -11.64 -9.65
C GLY A 106 -15.12 -12.03 -11.08
N GLY A 107 -15.16 -11.10 -12.05
CA GLY A 107 -14.73 -11.35 -13.43
C GLY A 107 -15.74 -12.11 -14.29
N CYS A 108 -17.00 -12.19 -13.85
CA CYS A 108 -18.06 -12.82 -14.63
C CYS A 108 -18.31 -12.06 -15.94
N THR A 109 -18.52 -12.78 -17.05
CA THR A 109 -18.71 -12.13 -18.34
C THR A 109 -20.06 -11.42 -18.42
N GLN A 110 -20.19 -10.41 -19.28
CA GLN A 110 -21.48 -9.73 -19.50
C GLN A 110 -22.58 -10.70 -19.92
N ARG A 111 -22.23 -11.71 -20.74
CA ARG A 111 -23.17 -12.74 -21.20
C ARG A 111 -23.67 -13.62 -20.06
N ASP A 112 -22.82 -13.95 -19.11
CA ASP A 112 -23.21 -14.76 -17.96
C ASP A 112 -24.12 -13.98 -17.01
N ILE A 113 -23.82 -12.70 -16.76
CA ILE A 113 -24.69 -11.81 -15.99
C ILE A 113 -26.04 -11.61 -16.69
N GLU A 114 -26.05 -11.49 -18.02
CA GLU A 114 -27.29 -11.41 -18.81
C GLU A 114 -28.17 -12.66 -18.62
N ARG A 115 -27.59 -13.86 -18.72
CA ARG A 115 -28.29 -15.13 -18.47
C ARG A 115 -28.89 -15.20 -17.06
N LEU A 116 -28.12 -14.76 -16.05
CA LEU A 116 -28.61 -14.70 -14.66
C LEU A 116 -29.71 -13.65 -14.47
N SER A 117 -29.70 -12.58 -15.26
CA SER A 117 -30.75 -11.55 -15.22
C SER A 117 -32.08 -12.06 -15.77
N GLN A 118 -32.04 -12.95 -16.77
CA GLN A 118 -33.24 -13.57 -17.35
C GLN A 118 -34.01 -14.43 -16.33
N ILE A 119 -33.33 -14.94 -15.31
CA ILE A 119 -33.94 -15.71 -14.21
C ILE A 119 -34.14 -14.89 -12.93
N GLY A 120 -33.92 -13.57 -12.97
CA GLY A 120 -34.21 -12.64 -11.87
C GLY A 120 -33.19 -12.64 -10.71
N LEU A 121 -32.02 -13.25 -10.89
CA LEU A 121 -30.95 -13.26 -9.88
C LEU A 121 -30.12 -11.97 -9.87
N THR A 122 -30.01 -11.32 -11.03
CA THR A 122 -29.28 -10.06 -11.24
C THR A 122 -30.11 -9.10 -12.08
N VAL A 123 -29.70 -7.83 -12.12
CA VAL A 123 -30.17 -6.91 -13.16
C VAL A 123 -29.35 -7.10 -14.44
N HIS A 124 -29.90 -6.62 -15.57
CA HIS A 124 -29.20 -6.66 -16.85
C HIS A 124 -27.82 -5.96 -16.79
N PRO A 125 -26.77 -6.44 -17.49
CA PRO A 125 -25.43 -5.85 -17.45
C PRO A 125 -25.39 -4.35 -17.78
N ILE A 126 -26.17 -3.91 -18.77
CA ILE A 126 -26.27 -2.48 -19.15
C ILE A 126 -26.81 -1.66 -17.97
N THR A 127 -27.78 -2.21 -17.23
CA THR A 127 -28.39 -1.56 -16.07
C THR A 127 -27.40 -1.46 -14.91
N LEU A 128 -26.56 -2.48 -14.69
CA LEU A 128 -25.44 -2.41 -13.73
C LEU A 128 -24.47 -1.29 -14.10
N LYS A 129 -24.04 -1.26 -15.37
CA LYS A 129 -23.07 -0.26 -15.84
C LYS A 129 -23.62 1.16 -15.69
N ARG A 130 -24.87 1.41 -16.08
CA ARG A 130 -25.53 2.70 -15.85
C ARG A 130 -25.53 3.06 -14.37
N LYS A 131 -25.84 2.11 -13.49
CA LYS A 131 -25.87 2.34 -12.06
C LYS A 131 -24.51 2.69 -11.46
N LEU A 132 -23.44 2.04 -11.93
CA LEU A 132 -22.07 2.38 -11.53
C LEU A 132 -21.66 3.76 -12.04
N ASN A 133 -22.04 4.12 -13.27
CA ASN A 133 -21.79 5.44 -13.81
C ASN A 133 -22.50 6.54 -13.01
N ASP A 134 -23.73 6.29 -12.54
CA ASP A 134 -24.48 7.22 -11.68
C ASP A 134 -23.78 7.49 -10.33
N TRP A 135 -22.79 6.68 -9.93
CA TRP A 135 -22.03 6.86 -8.70
C TRP A 135 -20.71 7.58 -8.89
N GLN A 136 -20.31 7.89 -10.12
CA GLN A 136 -19.01 8.48 -10.41
C GLN A 136 -18.78 9.78 -9.64
N GLU A 137 -19.79 10.64 -9.53
CA GLU A 137 -19.72 11.91 -8.79
C GLU A 137 -19.64 11.72 -7.26
N VAL A 138 -19.97 10.53 -6.75
CA VAL A 138 -19.96 10.22 -5.32
C VAL A 138 -18.61 9.65 -4.88
N LEU A 139 -17.85 9.05 -5.79
CA LEU A 139 -16.58 8.37 -5.48
C LEU A 139 -15.55 9.31 -4.85
N ASP A 140 -15.49 10.54 -5.36
CA ASP A 140 -14.51 11.53 -4.92
C ASP A 140 -15.01 12.38 -3.74
N LYS A 141 -16.28 12.21 -3.32
CA LYS A 141 -16.90 13.07 -2.31
C LYS A 141 -16.10 13.15 -1.01
N GLU A 142 -15.66 12.00 -0.47
CA GLU A 142 -14.89 11.99 0.78
C GLU A 142 -13.55 12.72 0.65
N ILE A 143 -12.85 12.59 -0.49
CA ILE A 143 -11.56 13.27 -0.67
C ILE A 143 -11.74 14.77 -0.93
N LEU A 144 -12.82 15.15 -1.60
CA LEU A 144 -13.18 16.56 -1.80
C LEU A 144 -13.59 17.23 -0.47
N GLU A 145 -14.28 16.52 0.43
CA GLU A 145 -14.56 17.01 1.79
C GLU A 145 -13.27 17.23 2.60
N VAL A 146 -12.28 16.33 2.47
CA VAL A 146 -10.96 16.52 3.09
C VAL A 146 -10.23 17.72 2.46
N ARG A 147 -10.27 17.88 1.14
CA ARG A 147 -9.70 19.05 0.43
C ARG A 147 -10.27 20.35 0.96
N ASP A 148 -11.59 20.43 1.09
CA ASP A 148 -12.29 21.64 1.53
C ASP A 148 -11.97 21.94 3.00
N SER A 149 -11.98 20.90 3.85
CA SER A 149 -11.53 21.06 5.24
C SER A 149 -10.08 21.52 5.33
N TRP A 150 -9.17 21.01 4.48
CA TRP A 150 -7.77 21.45 4.43
C TRP A 150 -7.67 22.92 4.00
N ALA A 151 -8.41 23.34 2.97
CA ALA A 151 -8.47 24.74 2.55
C ALA A 151 -8.92 25.70 3.67
N ASP A 152 -9.74 25.21 4.61
CA ASP A 152 -10.20 25.95 5.79
C ASP A 152 -9.31 25.80 7.04
N GLY A 153 -8.11 25.21 6.91
CA GLY A 153 -7.15 25.06 8.01
C GLY A 153 -7.33 23.78 8.84
N GLY A 154 -8.05 22.80 8.31
CA GLY A 154 -8.17 21.47 8.88
C GLY A 154 -6.83 20.72 8.94
N ASN A 155 -6.71 19.80 9.89
CA ASN A 155 -5.45 19.07 10.11
C ASN A 155 -5.23 17.91 9.13
N ALA A 156 -6.29 17.38 8.51
CA ALA A 156 -6.19 16.22 7.63
C ALA A 156 -5.71 16.66 6.23
N LYS A 157 -4.58 16.08 5.80
CA LYS A 157 -3.98 16.34 4.49
C LYS A 157 -3.82 15.05 3.70
N TYR A 158 -3.54 15.17 2.42
CA TYR A 158 -3.27 14.04 1.54
C TYR A 158 -2.26 14.40 0.46
N GLN A 159 -1.76 13.36 -0.16
CA GLN A 159 -0.91 13.42 -1.34
C GLN A 159 -1.56 12.67 -2.48
N ILE A 160 -1.30 13.11 -3.70
CA ILE A 160 -1.67 12.40 -4.92
C ILE A 160 -0.45 11.65 -5.41
N ILE A 161 -0.67 10.42 -5.87
CA ILE A 161 0.35 9.54 -6.39
C ILE A 161 -0.16 8.98 -7.70
N GLY A 162 0.70 8.87 -8.69
CA GLY A 162 0.37 8.09 -9.87
C GLY A 162 1.57 7.45 -10.53
N ASP A 163 1.25 6.52 -11.42
CA ASP A 163 2.20 5.74 -12.18
C ASP A 163 1.63 5.39 -13.56
N ASN A 164 2.50 5.10 -14.50
CA ASN A 164 2.10 4.69 -15.84
C ASN A 164 1.46 3.29 -15.84
N TRP A 165 0.52 3.11 -16.76
CA TRP A 165 -0.05 1.82 -17.10
C TRP A 165 -0.02 1.67 -18.61
N ASP A 166 1.05 1.03 -19.08
CA ASP A 166 1.27 0.78 -20.48
C ASP A 166 0.88 -0.65 -20.86
N LYS A 167 0.12 -0.80 -21.95
CA LYS A 167 -0.26 -2.12 -22.46
C LYS A 167 -0.21 -2.17 -23.98
N ASN A 168 0.61 -3.10 -24.47
CA ASN A 168 0.65 -3.46 -25.88
C ASN A 168 -0.37 -4.55 -26.19
N ILE A 169 -1.28 -4.28 -27.11
CA ILE A 169 -2.22 -5.24 -27.68
C ILE A 169 -1.65 -5.70 -29.02
N LEU A 170 -1.18 -6.95 -29.03
CA LEU A 170 -0.58 -7.58 -30.20
C LEU A 170 -1.68 -8.20 -31.08
N PRO A 171 -1.78 -7.84 -32.37
CA PRO A 171 -2.64 -8.57 -33.28
C PRO A 171 -2.08 -9.98 -33.53
N SER A 172 -2.96 -10.96 -33.79
CA SER A 172 -2.55 -12.35 -34.11
C SER A 172 -1.60 -12.42 -35.30
N TYR A 173 -1.75 -11.50 -36.26
CA TYR A 173 -0.84 -11.31 -37.38
C TYR A 173 -0.51 -9.83 -37.50
N ARG A 174 0.78 -9.47 -37.43
CA ARG A 174 1.25 -8.10 -37.62
C ARG A 174 1.40 -7.83 -39.11
N THR A 175 0.78 -6.78 -39.60
CA THR A 175 0.95 -6.26 -40.96
C THR A 175 1.26 -4.77 -40.90
N SER A 176 1.59 -4.15 -42.04
CA SER A 176 1.75 -2.69 -42.14
C SER A 176 0.50 -1.94 -41.65
N ASP A 177 -0.67 -2.51 -41.91
CA ASP A 177 -1.97 -1.89 -41.62
C ASP A 177 -2.51 -2.30 -40.24
N ARG A 178 -2.02 -3.43 -39.72
CA ARG A 178 -2.41 -3.99 -38.42
C ARG A 178 -1.20 -4.06 -37.50
N LYS A 179 -0.84 -2.89 -36.97
CA LYS A 179 0.28 -2.70 -36.03
C LYS A 179 -0.13 -3.04 -34.61
N THR A 180 0.85 -3.16 -33.73
CA THR A 180 0.64 -3.21 -32.27
C THR A 180 -0.08 -1.94 -31.83
N LEU A 181 -1.19 -2.11 -31.10
CA LEU A 181 -1.85 -1.01 -30.43
C LEU A 181 -1.19 -0.83 -29.05
N SER A 182 -0.56 0.32 -28.82
CA SER A 182 0.02 0.68 -27.52
C SER A 182 -0.96 1.58 -26.78
N LEU A 183 -1.46 1.11 -25.65
CA LEU A 183 -2.28 1.91 -24.73
C LEU A 183 -1.34 2.55 -23.71
N HIS A 184 -1.49 3.86 -23.50
CA HIS A 184 -0.71 4.64 -22.55
C HIS A 184 -1.66 5.33 -21.59
N LEU A 185 -1.82 4.74 -20.40
CA LEU A 185 -2.71 5.26 -19.38
C LEU A 185 -1.88 5.67 -18.16
N PHE A 186 -2.47 6.52 -17.32
CA PHE A 186 -1.85 6.97 -16.09
C PHE A 186 -2.82 6.77 -14.93
N HIS A 187 -2.42 5.96 -13.96
CA HIS A 187 -3.25 5.60 -12.81
C HIS A 187 -2.98 6.54 -11.65
N VAL A 188 -4.03 7.04 -11.01
CA VAL A 188 -3.90 8.04 -9.94
C VAL A 188 -4.66 7.61 -8.68
N TYR A 189 -4.04 7.86 -7.53
CA TYR A 189 -4.58 7.65 -6.20
C TYR A 189 -4.35 8.88 -5.32
N ALA A 190 -5.28 9.18 -4.42
CA ALA A 190 -5.02 10.04 -3.27
C ALA A 190 -4.78 9.18 -2.03
N ILE A 191 -3.75 9.53 -1.25
CA ILE A 191 -3.39 8.87 0.00
C ILE A 191 -3.51 9.88 1.13
N LEU A 192 -4.36 9.59 2.10
CA LEU A 192 -4.49 10.41 3.29
C LEU A 192 -3.24 10.28 4.18
N ASP A 193 -2.71 11.40 4.62
CA ASP A 193 -1.53 11.44 5.47
C ASP A 193 -1.87 10.85 6.85
N ARG A 194 -1.00 9.95 7.33
CA ARG A 194 -1.14 9.38 8.68
C ARG A 194 -0.67 10.34 9.77
N VAL A 195 0.24 11.22 9.39
CA VAL A 195 0.90 12.17 10.28
C VAL A 195 0.93 13.51 9.57
N SER A 196 0.20 14.46 10.12
CA SER A 196 0.26 15.85 9.67
C SER A 196 1.49 16.49 10.29
N THR A 197 2.49 16.80 9.48
CA THR A 197 3.64 17.57 9.94
C THR A 197 3.28 19.05 9.93
N THR A 198 3.44 19.72 11.07
CA THR A 198 3.49 21.18 11.07
C THR A 198 4.76 21.62 10.35
N PRO A 199 4.67 22.52 9.35
CA PRO A 199 5.86 23.07 8.73
C PRO A 199 6.72 23.67 9.84
N HIS A 200 7.91 23.11 10.06
CA HIS A 200 8.91 23.85 10.82
C HIS A 200 9.24 25.06 9.96
N SER A 201 9.20 26.26 10.57
CA SER A 201 9.78 27.46 10.00
C SER A 201 11.29 27.28 9.95
N SER A 202 11.78 26.39 9.10
CA SER A 202 13.19 26.38 8.73
C SER A 202 13.39 27.67 7.96
N HIS A 203 13.98 28.66 8.61
CA HIS A 203 14.68 29.72 7.88
C HIS A 203 15.67 29.01 6.98
N SER A 204 15.35 28.91 5.69
CA SER A 204 16.30 28.39 4.70
C SER A 204 17.43 29.41 4.65
N LEU A 205 18.49 29.16 5.44
CA LEU A 205 19.74 29.90 5.35
C LEU A 205 20.21 29.84 3.90
N ALA A 206 20.69 30.96 3.37
CA ALA A 206 21.28 30.94 2.05
C ALA A 206 22.48 29.98 2.06
N PRO A 207 22.82 29.28 0.96
CA PRO A 207 23.86 28.25 0.97
C PRO A 207 25.24 28.72 1.50
N HIS A 208 25.53 30.02 1.43
CA HIS A 208 26.76 30.63 1.94
C HIS A 208 26.72 30.98 3.43
N GLU A 209 25.55 30.92 4.06
CA GLU A 209 25.33 31.14 5.50
C GLU A 209 25.34 29.82 6.29
N ILE A 210 25.36 28.67 5.60
CA ILE A 210 25.48 27.36 6.24
C ILE A 210 26.94 27.14 6.61
N GLU A 211 27.25 27.11 7.91
CA GLU A 211 28.60 26.80 8.37
C GLU A 211 29.02 25.38 7.95
N LEU A 212 30.28 25.23 7.52
CA LEU A 212 30.88 23.95 7.13
C LEU A 212 30.79 22.88 8.22
N SER A 213 30.85 23.29 9.49
CA SER A 213 30.66 22.45 10.68
C SER A 213 29.32 21.71 10.69
N THR A 214 28.27 22.26 10.06
CA THR A 214 26.93 21.66 9.97
C THR A 214 26.92 20.37 9.14
N PHE A 215 27.90 20.18 8.25
CA PHE A 215 28.03 18.95 7.46
C PHE A 215 28.84 17.86 8.17
N ILE A 216 29.49 18.19 9.28
CA ILE A 216 30.21 17.23 10.11
C ILE A 216 29.21 16.68 11.13
N PRO A 217 28.99 15.36 11.20
CA PRO A 217 28.10 14.77 12.18
C PRO A 217 28.47 15.22 13.59
N SER A 218 27.52 15.83 14.27
CA SER A 218 27.65 16.19 15.69
C SER A 218 27.85 14.94 16.55
N VAL A 219 28.35 15.13 17.77
CA VAL A 219 28.50 14.02 18.74
C VAL A 219 27.17 13.30 18.95
N GLN A 220 26.06 14.05 19.02
CA GLN A 220 24.72 13.48 19.17
C GLN A 220 24.29 12.65 17.96
N GLU A 221 24.63 13.08 16.73
CA GLU A 221 24.35 12.30 15.52
C GLU A 221 25.20 11.04 15.43
N GLN A 222 26.46 11.11 15.85
CA GLN A 222 27.34 9.94 15.93
C GLN A 222 26.83 8.92 16.96
N GLU A 223 26.42 9.37 18.15
CA GLU A 223 25.80 8.52 19.17
C GLU A 223 24.53 7.84 18.64
N LYS A 224 23.70 8.59 17.91
CA LYS A 224 22.49 8.04 17.27
C LYS A 224 22.83 7.01 16.21
N LEU A 225 23.79 7.29 15.33
CA LEU A 225 24.26 6.35 14.31
C LEU A 225 24.80 5.06 14.96
N MET A 226 25.61 5.20 16.01
CA MET A 226 26.13 4.04 16.75
C MET A 226 25.03 3.21 17.37
N LYS A 227 23.98 3.83 17.93
CA LYS A 227 22.80 3.12 18.43
C LYS A 227 22.07 2.36 17.32
N GLU A 228 21.88 2.97 16.15
CA GLU A 228 21.23 2.33 15.00
C GLU A 228 22.05 1.15 14.45
N LEU A 229 23.37 1.30 14.35
CA LEU A 229 24.28 0.23 13.93
C LEU A 229 24.33 -0.92 14.95
N THR A 230 24.40 -0.60 16.24
CA THR A 230 24.33 -1.58 17.33
C THR A 230 23.06 -2.39 17.21
N PHE A 231 21.91 -1.72 17.01
CA PHE A 231 20.63 -2.38 16.84
C PHE A 231 20.62 -3.38 15.68
N LEU A 232 21.14 -2.98 14.50
CA LEU A 232 21.22 -3.87 13.32
C LEU A 232 22.09 -5.10 13.59
N PHE A 233 23.26 -4.89 14.21
CA PHE A 233 24.23 -5.94 14.50
C PHE A 233 23.73 -6.92 15.56
N SER A 234 23.19 -6.41 16.68
CA SER A 234 22.54 -7.20 17.73
C SER A 234 21.35 -7.99 17.18
N SER A 235 20.49 -7.37 16.35
CA SER A 235 19.35 -8.07 15.72
C SER A 235 19.79 -9.26 14.88
N SER A 236 20.86 -9.08 14.09
CA SER A 236 21.44 -10.13 13.27
C SER A 236 21.94 -11.30 14.10
N ILE A 237 22.67 -11.02 15.18
CA ILE A 237 23.25 -12.04 16.06
C ILE A 237 22.16 -12.78 16.83
N VAL A 238 21.21 -12.06 17.42
CA VAL A 238 20.07 -12.65 18.15
C VAL A 238 19.25 -13.57 17.24
N ALA A 239 19.02 -13.18 15.99
CA ALA A 239 18.23 -13.97 15.06
C ALA A 239 18.92 -15.24 14.57
N ASN A 240 20.26 -15.31 14.61
CA ASN A 240 21.02 -16.38 13.96
C ASN A 240 21.88 -17.23 14.92
N HIS A 241 22.12 -16.81 16.17
CA HIS A 241 22.84 -17.63 17.17
C HIS A 241 21.85 -18.40 18.07
N PRO A 242 21.90 -19.76 18.14
CA PRO A 242 20.88 -20.57 18.83
C PRO A 242 20.66 -20.19 20.30
N GLN A 243 21.75 -20.02 21.08
CA GLN A 243 21.64 -19.60 22.49
C GLN A 243 21.03 -18.20 22.64
N LEU A 244 21.39 -17.26 21.77
CA LEU A 244 20.93 -15.88 21.89
C LEU A 244 19.49 -15.73 21.39
N GLU A 245 19.09 -16.45 20.34
CA GLU A 245 17.68 -16.51 19.93
C GLU A 245 16.80 -16.98 21.09
N LYS A 246 17.22 -18.03 21.80
CA LYS A 246 16.50 -18.57 22.96
C LYS A 246 16.38 -17.57 24.11
N GLN A 247 17.44 -16.80 24.38
CA GLN A 247 17.50 -15.87 25.51
C GLN A 247 16.88 -14.50 25.20
N PHE A 248 17.02 -14.04 23.96
CA PHE A 248 16.72 -12.66 23.54
C PHE A 248 15.55 -12.56 22.56
N GLY A 249 15.16 -13.63 21.86
CA GLY A 249 14.18 -13.56 20.76
C GLY A 249 12.81 -13.01 21.14
N ASN A 250 12.43 -13.12 22.42
CA ASN A 250 11.17 -12.58 22.96
C ASN A 250 11.30 -11.19 23.62
N ILE A 251 12.52 -10.75 23.94
CA ILE A 251 12.75 -9.51 24.70
C ILE A 251 13.42 -8.43 23.86
N TYR A 252 14.26 -8.80 22.89
CA TYR A 252 14.97 -7.86 22.05
C TYR A 252 14.01 -7.17 21.07
N PRO A 253 14.09 -5.83 20.89
CA PRO A 253 13.13 -5.12 20.05
C PRO A 253 13.16 -5.60 18.58
N LYS A 254 11.98 -5.80 18.00
CA LYS A 254 11.86 -6.21 16.58
C LYS A 254 12.12 -5.08 15.59
N HIS A 255 11.90 -3.85 16.03
CA HIS A 255 12.01 -2.65 15.21
C HIS A 255 12.67 -1.55 16.02
N LEU A 256 13.44 -0.70 15.34
CA LEU A 256 13.94 0.53 15.92
C LEU A 256 12.75 1.46 16.21
N GLU A 257 12.64 1.90 17.46
CA GLU A 257 11.53 2.74 17.87
C GLU A 257 11.66 4.15 17.29
N HIS A 258 10.60 4.63 16.65
CA HIS A 258 10.47 5.95 16.08
C HIS A 258 9.20 6.61 16.62
N ARG A 259 9.17 7.95 16.67
CA ARG A 259 8.00 8.73 17.13
C ARG A 259 6.67 8.29 16.52
N TYR A 260 6.71 7.83 15.26
CA TYR A 260 5.54 7.39 14.51
C TYR A 260 5.48 5.86 14.30
N SER A 261 6.20 5.06 15.10
CA SER A 261 6.14 3.59 15.00
C SER A 261 4.74 3.05 15.25
N TYR A 262 3.91 3.72 16.07
CA TYR A 262 2.49 3.36 16.25
C TYR A 262 1.66 3.48 14.96
N CYS A 263 2.13 4.25 13.98
CA CYS A 263 1.52 4.35 12.66
C CYS A 263 1.92 3.20 11.74
N ALA A 264 3.00 2.46 12.04
CA ALA A 264 3.46 1.35 11.22
C ALA A 264 2.46 0.19 11.28
N GLY A 265 2.26 -0.51 10.16
CA GLY A 265 1.30 -1.62 10.07
C GLY A 265 -0.18 -1.22 9.97
N ASN A 266 -0.55 0.02 10.31
CA ASN A 266 -1.93 0.49 10.11
C ASN A 266 -2.33 0.48 8.63
N LYS A 267 -3.61 0.20 8.35
CA LYS A 267 -4.15 0.20 6.98
C LYS A 267 -4.18 1.63 6.44
N THR A 268 -3.58 1.86 5.27
CA THR A 268 -3.63 3.16 4.56
C THR A 268 -5.06 3.47 4.12
N LYS A 269 -5.53 4.72 4.34
CA LYS A 269 -6.73 5.24 3.70
C LYS A 269 -6.34 5.83 2.34
N GLN A 270 -6.82 5.21 1.27
CA GLN A 270 -6.51 5.60 -0.10
C GLN A 270 -7.80 5.71 -0.91
N TYR A 271 -7.82 6.64 -1.86
CA TYR A 271 -8.94 6.88 -2.77
C TYR A 271 -8.45 6.70 -4.21
N PRO A 272 -8.98 5.74 -4.97
CA PRO A 272 -8.65 5.60 -6.38
C PRO A 272 -9.29 6.76 -7.16
N LEU A 273 -8.46 7.63 -7.75
CA LEU A 273 -8.94 8.78 -8.54
C LEU A 273 -9.14 8.41 -10.01
N GLY A 274 -8.72 7.20 -10.40
CA GLY A 274 -9.04 6.60 -11.68
C GLY A 274 -7.85 6.50 -12.62
N LEU A 275 -8.15 6.04 -13.83
CA LEU A 275 -7.19 5.76 -14.89
C LEU A 275 -7.43 6.73 -16.04
N TYR A 276 -6.41 7.53 -16.37
CA TYR A 276 -6.49 8.59 -17.34
C TYR A 276 -5.80 8.21 -18.64
N ASP A 277 -6.36 8.62 -19.78
CA ASP A 277 -5.69 8.51 -21.08
C ASP A 277 -4.60 9.60 -21.16
N CYS A 278 -3.39 9.22 -20.75
CA CYS A 278 -2.26 10.12 -20.58
C CYS A 278 -0.96 9.34 -20.74
N ASN A 279 -0.22 9.67 -21.79
CA ASN A 279 1.18 9.33 -21.91
C ASN A 279 2.03 10.41 -21.24
N GLU A 280 2.58 10.11 -20.07
CA GLU A 280 3.40 11.06 -19.30
C GLU A 280 4.63 11.59 -20.07
N ASN A 281 5.10 10.87 -21.10
CA ASN A 281 6.20 11.33 -21.95
C ASN A 281 5.82 12.48 -22.89
N LYS A 282 4.53 12.78 -23.02
CA LYS A 282 4.05 13.91 -23.81
C LYS A 282 3.60 15.02 -22.87
N THR A 283 4.38 16.09 -22.81
CA THR A 283 4.09 17.27 -21.96
C THR A 283 2.65 17.79 -22.09
N PRO A 284 2.03 17.90 -23.29
CA PRO A 284 0.64 18.37 -23.39
C PRO A 284 -0.38 17.44 -22.71
N GLU A 285 -0.16 16.12 -22.76
CA GLU A 285 -1.06 15.14 -22.13
C GLU A 285 -0.92 15.19 -20.61
N LEU A 286 0.31 15.34 -20.10
CA LEU A 286 0.54 15.53 -18.67
C LEU A 286 -0.02 16.86 -18.14
N ILE A 287 0.09 17.96 -18.89
CA ILE A 287 -0.56 19.23 -18.55
C ILE A 287 -2.07 19.02 -18.44
N ARG A 288 -2.69 18.30 -19.38
CA ARG A 288 -4.12 17.98 -19.34
C ARG A 288 -4.48 17.16 -18.10
N LEU A 289 -3.67 16.15 -17.77
CA LEU A 289 -3.85 15.36 -16.55
C LEU A 289 -3.81 16.25 -15.31
N LEU A 290 -2.75 17.03 -15.12
CA LEU A 290 -2.58 17.89 -13.95
C LEU A 290 -3.70 18.94 -13.83
N LYS A 291 -4.14 19.54 -14.94
CA LYS A 291 -5.33 20.43 -14.95
C LYS A 291 -6.61 19.71 -14.53
N THR A 292 -6.78 18.46 -14.93
CA THR A 292 -7.93 17.64 -14.51
C THR A 292 -7.87 17.36 -13.02
N LEU A 293 -6.68 17.08 -12.49
CA LEU A 293 -6.46 16.82 -11.07
C LEU A 293 -6.46 18.09 -10.20
N SER A 294 -6.44 19.29 -10.78
CA SER A 294 -6.51 20.55 -10.03
C SER A 294 -7.75 20.68 -9.16
N ILE A 295 -8.81 19.89 -9.43
CA ILE A 295 -9.97 19.79 -8.54
C ILE A 295 -9.60 19.26 -7.15
N TYR A 296 -8.46 18.59 -7.00
CA TYR A 296 -7.98 18.07 -5.71
C TYR A 296 -6.96 19.01 -5.05
N VAL A 297 -6.78 20.23 -5.53
CA VAL A 297 -5.91 21.22 -4.88
C VAL A 297 -6.75 22.06 -3.91
N PRO A 298 -6.34 22.23 -2.64
CA PRO A 298 -7.06 23.07 -1.70
C PRO A 298 -6.91 24.54 -2.10
N CYS A 299 -8.03 25.15 -2.46
CA CYS A 299 -8.10 26.53 -2.92
C CYS A 299 -9.12 27.32 -2.10
N LYS A 300 -8.84 28.61 -1.87
CA LYS A 300 -9.73 29.54 -1.20
C LYS A 300 -9.76 30.85 -1.99
N ASP A 301 -10.95 31.32 -2.32
CA ASP A 301 -11.16 32.55 -3.11
C ASP A 301 -10.39 32.59 -4.45
N GLY A 302 -10.18 31.42 -5.07
CA GLY A 302 -9.49 31.28 -6.35
C GLY A 302 -7.96 31.16 -6.25
N GLU A 303 -7.40 31.30 -5.05
CA GLU A 303 -5.96 31.13 -4.78
C GLU A 303 -5.67 29.76 -4.15
N VAL A 304 -4.48 29.22 -4.43
CA VAL A 304 -4.02 27.97 -3.82
C VAL A 304 -3.64 28.25 -2.36
N VAL A 305 -4.26 27.52 -1.43
CA VAL A 305 -3.94 27.63 0.00
C VAL A 305 -2.62 26.93 0.30
N GLU A 306 -2.47 25.71 -0.19
CA GLU A 306 -1.27 24.89 -0.06
C GLU A 306 -1.17 23.95 -1.26
N PRO A 307 0.01 23.76 -1.86
CA PRO A 307 0.15 22.82 -2.96
C PRO A 307 0.07 21.37 -2.45
N VAL A 308 -0.48 20.50 -3.28
CA VAL A 308 -0.58 19.06 -3.00
C VAL A 308 0.66 18.35 -3.54
N PHE A 309 1.22 17.43 -2.76
CA PHE A 309 2.28 16.58 -3.28
C PHE A 309 1.76 15.67 -4.39
N PHE A 310 2.41 15.72 -5.55
CA PHE A 310 2.17 14.82 -6.66
C PHE A 310 3.36 13.87 -6.82
N GLY A 311 3.19 12.64 -6.38
CA GLY A 311 4.21 11.60 -6.38
C GLY A 311 4.17 10.72 -7.61
N GLY A 312 5.33 10.36 -8.11
CA GLY A 312 5.55 9.30 -9.09
C GLY A 312 7.00 8.89 -9.11
N ASP A 313 7.43 8.09 -10.08
CA ASP A 313 8.86 7.77 -10.18
C ASP A 313 9.70 9.00 -10.59
N ARG A 314 11.01 8.80 -10.76
CA ARG A 314 11.93 9.89 -11.14
C ARG A 314 11.56 10.53 -12.49
N LEU A 315 11.04 9.73 -13.42
CA LEU A 315 10.62 10.20 -14.73
C LEU A 315 9.35 11.04 -14.59
N THR A 316 8.35 10.56 -13.86
CA THR A 316 7.12 11.32 -13.59
C THR A 316 7.44 12.69 -12.96
N ASP A 317 8.34 12.75 -11.97
CA ASP A 317 8.78 14.00 -11.35
C ASP A 317 9.36 14.99 -12.39
N GLU A 318 10.30 14.53 -13.24
CA GLU A 318 10.86 15.35 -14.32
C GLU A 318 9.77 15.86 -15.28
N ARG A 319 8.79 15.01 -15.63
CA ARG A 319 7.70 15.38 -16.53
C ARG A 319 6.78 16.42 -15.89
N VAL A 320 6.46 16.31 -14.60
CA VAL A 320 5.63 17.30 -13.88
C VAL A 320 6.34 18.65 -13.83
N GLN A 321 7.63 18.68 -13.50
CA GLN A 321 8.42 19.92 -13.52
C GLN A 321 8.47 20.54 -14.92
N THR A 322 8.57 19.70 -15.96
CA THR A 322 8.54 20.15 -17.36
C THR A 322 7.18 20.76 -17.73
N ALA A 323 6.08 20.13 -17.29
CA ALA A 323 4.73 20.66 -17.47
C ALA A 323 4.53 22.02 -16.77
N GLN A 324 5.04 22.17 -15.54
CA GLN A 324 5.02 23.44 -14.81
C GLN A 324 5.82 24.53 -15.53
N LYS A 325 7.03 24.22 -16.00
CA LYS A 325 7.85 25.16 -16.80
C LYS A 325 7.14 25.59 -18.08
N ALA A 326 6.51 24.64 -18.78
CA ALA A 326 5.75 24.94 -20.00
C ALA A 326 4.53 25.84 -19.73
N MET A 327 3.98 25.78 -18.53
CA MET A 327 2.83 26.60 -18.11
C MET A 327 3.22 27.85 -17.31
N ALA A 328 4.51 28.18 -17.17
CA ALA A 328 4.99 29.24 -16.29
C ALA A 328 4.42 30.64 -16.60
N ASN A 329 4.07 30.91 -17.86
CA ASN A 329 3.53 32.20 -18.30
C ASN A 329 2.00 32.32 -18.17
N ALA A 330 1.32 31.33 -17.59
CA ALA A 330 -0.12 31.39 -17.41
C ALA A 330 -0.53 32.38 -16.29
N GLU A 331 -1.76 32.86 -16.33
CA GLU A 331 -2.22 34.00 -15.51
C GLU A 331 -2.39 33.63 -14.03
N THR A 332 -2.96 32.45 -13.74
CA THR A 332 -3.27 32.02 -12.37
C THR A 332 -2.35 30.90 -11.87
N GLN A 333 -2.23 30.75 -10.55
CA GLN A 333 -1.41 29.70 -9.94
C GLN A 333 -1.83 28.29 -10.40
N LEU A 334 -3.14 28.03 -10.47
CA LEU A 334 -3.68 26.75 -10.95
C LEU A 334 -3.36 26.52 -12.42
N GLN A 335 -3.47 27.54 -13.29
CA GLN A 335 -3.11 27.40 -14.70
C GLN A 335 -1.60 27.15 -14.88
N ARG A 336 -0.77 27.75 -14.02
CA ARG A 336 0.68 27.47 -13.94
C ARG A 336 1.01 26.11 -13.34
N LEU A 337 0.01 25.33 -12.92
CA LEU A 337 0.16 24.03 -12.24
C LEU A 337 0.93 24.13 -10.92
N GLN A 338 0.91 25.30 -10.26
CA GLN A 338 1.56 25.56 -8.98
C GLN A 338 0.78 24.99 -7.78
N GLY A 339 -0.42 24.46 -8.02
CA GLY A 339 -1.17 23.67 -7.04
C GLY A 339 -0.54 22.32 -6.71
N PHE A 340 0.54 21.93 -7.41
CA PHE A 340 1.25 20.68 -7.18
C PHE A 340 2.72 20.92 -6.85
N VAL A 341 3.25 20.14 -5.90
CA VAL A 341 4.68 19.97 -5.70
C VAL A 341 5.03 18.56 -6.12
N SER A 342 5.83 18.41 -7.17
CA SER A 342 6.27 17.09 -7.60
C SER A 342 7.18 16.48 -6.54
N LYS A 343 7.04 15.18 -6.34
CA LYS A 343 7.94 14.42 -5.46
C LYS A 343 8.27 13.07 -6.07
N ILE A 344 9.45 12.58 -5.74
CA ILE A 344 9.89 11.25 -6.15
C ILE A 344 9.35 10.26 -5.12
N GLU A 345 8.51 9.35 -5.58
CA GLU A 345 8.13 8.17 -4.84
C GLU A 345 9.27 7.16 -4.97
N ASP A 346 9.84 6.81 -3.83
CA ASP A 346 11.03 5.95 -3.73
C ASP A 346 10.72 4.46 -3.99
N PHE A 347 9.73 4.16 -4.86
CA PHE A 347 9.28 2.81 -5.21
C PHE A 347 10.44 1.90 -5.63
N HIS A 348 11.39 2.46 -6.40
CA HIS A 348 12.56 1.76 -6.90
C HIS A 348 13.83 2.03 -6.09
N ARG A 349 13.81 2.89 -5.07
CA ARG A 349 15.04 3.36 -4.40
C ARG A 349 15.84 2.22 -3.79
N LEU A 350 15.19 1.29 -3.09
CA LEU A 350 15.87 0.14 -2.48
C LEU A 350 16.49 -0.79 -3.53
N MET A 351 15.85 -0.94 -4.69
CA MET A 351 16.35 -1.75 -5.80
C MET A 351 17.54 -1.07 -6.48
N ASN A 352 17.44 0.23 -6.75
CA ASN A 352 18.52 1.03 -7.33
C ASN A 352 19.74 1.11 -6.40
N PHE A 353 19.52 1.22 -5.08
CA PHE A 353 20.59 1.20 -4.10
C PHE A 353 21.30 -0.16 -4.07
N LEU A 354 20.53 -1.26 -4.10
CA LEU A 354 21.11 -2.60 -4.19
C LEU A 354 21.89 -2.81 -5.49
N GLU A 355 21.39 -2.29 -6.62
CA GLU A 355 22.10 -2.29 -7.91
C GLU A 355 23.43 -1.54 -7.82
N ALA A 356 23.48 -0.40 -7.12
CA ALA A 356 24.72 0.33 -6.88
C ALA A 356 25.72 -0.47 -6.02
N ILE A 357 25.26 -1.07 -4.92
CA ILE A 357 26.09 -1.96 -4.08
C ILE A 357 26.61 -3.13 -4.91
N HIS A 358 25.74 -3.77 -5.71
CA HIS A 358 26.10 -4.88 -6.59
C HIS A 358 27.21 -4.49 -7.57
N LYS A 359 27.10 -3.34 -8.24
CA LYS A 359 28.13 -2.85 -9.16
C LYS A 359 29.49 -2.64 -8.50
N LEU A 360 29.53 -2.29 -7.21
CA LEU A 360 30.76 -2.06 -6.47
C LEU A 360 31.37 -3.35 -5.89
N THR A 361 30.55 -4.33 -5.54
CA THR A 361 30.98 -5.46 -4.68
C THR A 361 30.85 -6.84 -5.32
N TYR A 362 30.17 -6.96 -6.46
CA TYR A 362 29.91 -8.23 -7.13
C TYR A 362 30.60 -8.29 -8.49
N SER A 363 31.51 -9.24 -8.65
CA SER A 363 32.18 -9.51 -9.91
C SER A 363 32.30 -11.01 -10.13
N THR A 364 31.88 -11.49 -11.31
CA THR A 364 32.02 -12.92 -11.64
C THR A 364 33.48 -13.36 -11.75
N LYS A 365 34.41 -12.42 -11.90
CA LYS A 365 35.84 -12.67 -11.93
C LYS A 365 36.40 -13.03 -10.54
N SER A 366 35.73 -12.66 -9.46
CA SER A 366 36.20 -12.90 -8.10
C SER A 366 35.76 -14.26 -7.52
N ALA A 367 35.50 -15.24 -8.39
CA ALA A 367 34.93 -16.54 -8.02
C ALA A 367 35.79 -17.33 -7.03
N VAL A 368 37.11 -17.16 -7.12
CA VAL A 368 38.11 -17.82 -6.29
C VAL A 368 38.58 -16.97 -5.13
N ASP A 369 38.19 -15.69 -5.10
CA ASP A 369 38.63 -14.73 -4.10
C ASP A 369 37.74 -14.84 -2.86
N ARG A 370 38.26 -15.55 -1.85
CA ARG A 370 37.59 -15.74 -0.55
C ARG A 370 37.23 -14.38 0.06
N GLY A 371 36.01 -14.27 0.55
CA GLY A 371 35.49 -13.03 1.14
C GLY A 371 34.72 -12.12 0.18
N THR A 372 34.75 -12.38 -1.13
CA THR A 372 33.96 -11.60 -2.09
C THR A 372 32.51 -12.08 -2.18
N VAL A 373 31.60 -11.19 -2.59
CA VAL A 373 30.16 -11.51 -2.70
C VAL A 373 29.92 -12.65 -3.70
N TYR A 374 30.65 -12.69 -4.82
CA TYR A 374 30.51 -13.75 -5.81
C TYR A 374 31.05 -15.10 -5.31
N TYR A 375 32.14 -15.09 -4.54
CA TYR A 375 32.63 -16.29 -3.86
C TYR A 375 31.55 -16.87 -2.92
N TYR A 376 30.95 -16.04 -2.06
CA TYR A 376 29.89 -16.48 -1.16
C TYR A 376 28.64 -16.96 -1.90
N ARG A 377 28.25 -16.30 -2.97
CA ARG A 377 27.15 -16.75 -3.84
C ARG A 377 27.36 -18.18 -4.32
N ASN A 378 28.59 -18.52 -4.73
CA ASN A 378 28.94 -19.86 -5.20
C ASN A 378 29.01 -20.87 -4.05
N LEU A 379 29.62 -20.50 -2.93
CA LEU A 379 29.71 -21.32 -1.72
C LEU A 379 28.32 -21.72 -1.19
N LEU A 380 27.39 -20.74 -1.13
CA LEU A 380 26.00 -20.94 -0.71
C LEU A 380 25.12 -21.57 -1.81
N ASN A 381 25.66 -21.81 -3.01
CA ASN A 381 24.93 -22.34 -4.16
C ASN A 381 23.63 -21.56 -4.48
N MET A 382 23.65 -20.22 -4.36
CA MET A 382 22.49 -19.36 -4.60
C MET A 382 22.26 -19.12 -6.10
N ARG A 383 21.76 -20.15 -6.80
CA ARG A 383 21.58 -20.18 -8.26
C ARG A 383 20.61 -19.12 -8.81
N ASN A 384 19.70 -18.63 -7.96
CA ASN A 384 18.73 -17.59 -8.32
C ASN A 384 19.34 -16.18 -8.38
N VAL A 385 20.56 -16.00 -7.87
CA VAL A 385 21.34 -14.78 -8.05
C VAL A 385 21.99 -14.85 -9.42
N LYS A 386 21.29 -14.31 -10.43
CA LYS A 386 21.72 -14.26 -11.84
C LYS A 386 20.99 -13.14 -12.58
N GLY A 387 21.64 -12.61 -13.62
CA GLY A 387 21.09 -11.51 -14.43
C GLY A 387 21.14 -10.17 -13.70
N GLU A 388 20.36 -9.21 -14.19
CA GLU A 388 20.27 -7.87 -13.62
C GLU A 388 19.58 -7.88 -12.24
N VAL A 389 19.99 -7.00 -11.31
CA VAL A 389 19.46 -6.99 -9.94
C VAL A 389 17.96 -6.72 -9.95
N TYR A 390 17.46 -5.86 -10.84
CA TYR A 390 16.03 -5.56 -10.91
C TYR A 390 15.16 -6.80 -11.21
N ASN A 391 15.68 -7.74 -12.02
CA ASN A 391 14.97 -9.00 -12.34
C ASN A 391 15.04 -10.03 -11.20
N ALA A 392 16.09 -9.98 -10.39
CA ALA A 392 16.38 -10.94 -9.33
C ALA A 392 16.51 -10.29 -7.95
N TYR A 393 15.80 -9.17 -7.72
CA TYR A 393 16.01 -8.27 -6.57
C TYR A 393 15.99 -9.02 -5.24
N ARG A 394 15.00 -9.89 -5.03
CA ARG A 394 14.87 -10.68 -3.81
C ARG A 394 16.05 -11.63 -3.59
N ALA A 395 16.57 -12.25 -4.65
CA ALA A 395 17.69 -13.18 -4.55
C ALA A 395 18.98 -12.44 -4.18
N TYR A 396 19.26 -11.31 -4.83
CA TYR A 396 20.40 -10.45 -4.48
C TYR A 396 20.26 -9.92 -3.05
N LYS A 397 19.09 -9.39 -2.68
CA LYS A 397 18.83 -8.89 -1.32
C LYS A 397 19.13 -9.94 -0.25
N MET A 398 18.65 -11.17 -0.44
CA MET A 398 18.93 -12.27 0.48
C MET A 398 20.41 -12.63 0.55
N LEU A 399 21.14 -12.62 -0.57
CA LEU A 399 22.58 -12.87 -0.57
C LEU A 399 23.33 -11.87 0.31
N TYR A 400 23.04 -10.57 0.15
CA TYR A 400 23.68 -9.53 0.96
C TYR A 400 23.33 -9.62 2.44
N TYR A 401 22.08 -9.94 2.79
CA TYR A 401 21.69 -10.14 4.19
C TYR A 401 22.37 -11.36 4.80
N VAL A 402 22.41 -12.50 4.10
CA VAL A 402 23.10 -13.69 4.61
C VAL A 402 24.59 -13.42 4.82
N ILE A 403 25.24 -12.69 3.92
CA ILE A 403 26.65 -12.30 4.09
C ILE A 403 26.82 -11.37 5.29
N LEU A 404 25.96 -10.35 5.42
CA LEU A 404 25.99 -9.43 6.55
C LEU A 404 25.81 -10.20 7.87
N ASP A 405 24.82 -11.08 7.94
CA ASP A 405 24.52 -11.85 9.14
C ASP A 405 25.67 -12.77 9.55
N ALA A 406 26.26 -13.47 8.58
CA ALA A 406 27.43 -14.30 8.82
C ALA A 406 28.64 -13.49 9.32
N ILE A 407 28.87 -12.29 8.77
CA ILE A 407 29.95 -11.40 9.23
C ILE A 407 29.68 -10.91 10.65
N CYS A 408 28.44 -10.52 10.96
CA CYS A 408 28.08 -10.05 12.31
C CYS A 408 28.32 -11.15 13.36
N LEU A 409 27.81 -12.36 13.09
CA LEU A 409 28.03 -13.53 13.93
C LEU A 409 29.52 -13.85 14.10
N LEU A 410 30.28 -13.91 13.01
CA LEU A 410 31.70 -14.24 13.06
C LEU A 410 32.49 -13.25 13.93
N LEU A 411 32.25 -11.95 13.76
CA LEU A 411 32.90 -10.90 14.53
C LEU A 411 32.54 -10.98 16.01
N PHE A 412 31.28 -11.29 16.32
CA PHE A 412 30.82 -11.44 17.70
C PHE A 412 31.39 -12.70 18.37
N LEU A 413 31.39 -13.84 17.69
CA LEU A 413 32.03 -15.07 18.21
C LEU A 413 33.51 -14.85 18.50
N HIS A 414 34.22 -14.16 17.59
CA HIS A 414 35.61 -13.78 17.81
C HIS A 414 35.77 -12.84 19.01
N HIS A 415 34.87 -11.87 19.21
CA HIS A 415 34.88 -11.00 20.40
C HIS A 415 34.67 -11.78 21.70
N MET A 416 33.76 -12.76 21.69
CA MET A 416 33.47 -13.62 22.83
C MET A 416 34.51 -14.71 23.07
N GLY A 417 35.51 -14.87 22.17
CA GLY A 417 36.54 -15.90 22.28
C GLY A 417 36.02 -17.32 21.99
N VAL A 418 34.95 -17.43 21.20
CA VAL A 418 34.25 -18.67 20.87
C VAL A 418 34.60 -19.09 19.43
N SER A 419 34.91 -20.38 19.22
CA SER A 419 35.40 -20.87 17.92
C SER A 419 34.32 -21.24 16.91
N ASP A 420 33.13 -21.62 17.37
CA ASP A 420 32.02 -22.01 16.51
C ASP A 420 30.67 -21.63 17.14
N ILE A 421 29.60 -21.71 16.34
CA ILE A 421 28.25 -21.25 16.72
C ILE A 421 27.52 -22.19 17.68
N GLU A 422 28.01 -23.41 17.86
CA GLU A 422 27.40 -24.43 18.74
C GLU A 422 27.98 -24.35 20.16
N GLN A 423 29.16 -23.75 20.32
CA GLN A 423 29.77 -23.54 21.62
C GLN A 423 28.99 -22.49 22.43
N GLU A 424 28.71 -22.81 23.70
CA GLU A 424 28.00 -21.90 24.60
C GLU A 424 28.84 -20.64 24.89
N ILE A 425 28.17 -19.49 24.85
CA ILE A 425 28.68 -18.21 25.26
C ILE A 425 28.52 -18.08 26.77
N ASP A 426 29.60 -17.74 27.45
CA ASP A 426 29.60 -17.44 28.89
C ASP A 426 28.80 -16.16 29.17
N LEU A 427 27.57 -16.34 29.64
CA LEU A 427 26.70 -15.26 30.10
C LEU A 427 26.98 -14.91 31.57
N PRO A 428 26.66 -13.69 32.03
CA PRO A 428 26.82 -13.29 33.43
C PRO A 428 26.16 -14.27 34.42
N THR A 429 26.77 -14.45 35.59
CA THR A 429 26.36 -15.49 36.57
C THR A 429 24.94 -15.31 37.10
N ASN A 430 24.42 -14.07 37.09
CA ASN A 430 23.07 -13.69 37.53
C ASN A 430 22.08 -13.47 36.38
N PHE A 431 22.45 -13.81 35.14
CA PHE A 431 21.69 -13.48 33.93
C PHE A 431 20.23 -13.96 33.95
N ALA A 432 19.95 -15.11 34.58
CA ALA A 432 18.60 -15.65 34.72
C ALA A 432 17.67 -14.74 35.56
N THR A 433 18.23 -14.01 36.53
CA THR A 433 17.50 -13.13 37.45
C THR A 433 17.55 -11.65 37.05
N THR A 434 18.37 -11.31 36.04
CA THR A 434 18.53 -9.96 35.49
C THR A 434 17.27 -9.52 34.74
N SER A 435 16.92 -8.24 34.81
CA SER A 435 15.78 -7.69 34.08
C SER A 435 15.99 -7.74 32.56
N ASP A 436 14.91 -7.72 31.78
CA ASP A 436 15.01 -7.80 30.32
C ASP A 436 15.78 -6.60 29.73
N GLN A 437 15.64 -5.41 30.31
CA GLN A 437 16.38 -4.22 29.88
C GLN A 437 17.89 -4.37 30.13
N GLU A 438 18.29 -4.85 31.31
CA GLU A 438 19.71 -5.06 31.62
C GLU A 438 20.35 -6.14 30.73
N LYS A 439 19.58 -7.16 30.32
CA LYS A 439 20.05 -8.15 29.34
C LYS A 439 20.30 -7.50 27.98
N ILE A 440 19.37 -6.66 27.51
CA ILE A 440 19.52 -5.92 26.24
C ILE A 440 20.74 -4.99 26.31
N ASP A 441 20.89 -4.25 27.40
CA ASP A 441 22.04 -3.35 27.60
C ASP A 441 23.38 -4.12 27.61
N TYR A 442 23.39 -5.34 28.17
CA TYR A 442 24.56 -6.21 28.14
C TYR A 442 24.96 -6.60 26.72
N ILE A 443 24.03 -7.10 25.89
CA ILE A 443 24.38 -7.53 24.54
C ILE A 443 24.81 -6.33 23.68
N ASP A 444 24.09 -5.21 23.77
CA ASP A 444 24.41 -3.99 23.04
C ASP A 444 25.79 -3.42 23.44
N SER A 445 26.15 -3.48 24.73
CA SER A 445 27.47 -3.06 25.20
C SER A 445 28.61 -3.92 24.64
N ASN A 446 28.41 -5.23 24.49
CA ASN A 446 29.42 -6.11 23.89
C ASN A 446 29.54 -5.89 22.38
N ILE A 447 28.41 -5.61 21.71
CA ILE A 447 28.41 -5.23 20.30
C ILE A 447 29.16 -3.91 20.10
N GLN A 448 28.88 -2.89 20.90
CA GLN A 448 29.56 -1.60 20.82
C GLN A 448 31.07 -1.72 20.96
N LYS A 449 31.56 -2.59 21.86
CA LYS A 449 33.00 -2.91 21.99
C LYS A 449 33.55 -3.60 20.75
N THR A 450 32.78 -4.51 20.14
CA THR A 450 33.14 -5.19 18.89
C THR A 450 33.28 -4.20 17.74
N THR A 451 32.34 -3.26 17.60
CA THR A 451 32.35 -2.22 16.57
C THR A 451 33.39 -1.13 16.83
N GLY A 452 33.59 -0.74 18.10
CA GLY A 452 34.52 0.32 18.50
C GLY A 452 35.99 -0.10 18.39
N HIS A 453 36.33 -1.36 18.70
CA HIS A 453 37.69 -1.87 18.51
C HIS A 453 38.12 -1.95 17.03
N GLN A 454 37.17 -2.12 16.10
CA GLN A 454 37.48 -2.04 14.67
C GLN A 454 37.71 -0.61 14.18
N HIS A 455 37.03 0.39 14.76
CA HIS A 455 37.23 1.78 14.38
C HIS A 455 38.66 2.26 14.69
N CYS A 456 39.18 1.95 15.89
CA CYS A 456 40.58 2.26 16.23
C CYS A 456 41.61 1.50 15.37
N ARG A 457 41.34 0.24 14.97
CA ARG A 457 42.29 -0.53 14.13
C ARG A 457 42.36 -0.05 12.68
N MET A 458 41.29 0.52 12.13
CA MET A 458 41.31 1.05 10.76
C MET A 458 42.11 2.35 10.66
N GLU A 459 42.08 3.20 11.69
CA GLU A 459 42.94 4.40 11.75
C GLU A 459 44.43 4.03 11.74
N ASP A 460 44.84 3.04 12.52
CA ASP A 460 46.24 2.57 12.56
C ASP A 460 46.72 1.95 11.23
N SER A 461 45.83 1.30 10.47
CA SER A 461 46.17 0.67 9.19
C SER A 461 46.25 1.65 8.01
N SER A 462 45.61 2.82 8.12
CA SER A 462 45.57 3.84 7.05
C SER A 462 46.80 4.74 7.00
N ALA A 463 47.70 4.64 7.99
CA ALA A 463 48.93 5.43 8.06
C ALA A 463 50.08 4.93 7.15
N THR A 464 49.90 3.80 6.44
CA THR A 464 50.92 3.31 5.50
C THR A 464 50.34 2.99 4.12
N THR A 465 50.69 3.87 3.18
CA THR A 465 50.69 3.67 1.71
C THR A 465 49.37 3.91 0.97
N VAL A 466 49.17 5.14 0.44
CA VAL A 466 48.89 5.41 -0.99
C VAL A 466 49.31 6.86 -1.32
N THR A 467 50.52 7.03 -1.85
CA THR A 467 50.86 8.18 -2.70
C THR A 467 50.47 7.86 -4.14
N ASN A 468 49.33 8.37 -4.61
CA ASN A 468 49.18 8.82 -6.00
C ASN A 468 47.88 9.62 -6.19
N PRO A 469 47.94 10.91 -6.60
CA PRO A 469 46.76 11.69 -6.92
C PRO A 469 46.34 11.39 -8.37
N MET A 470 45.29 10.61 -8.58
CA MET A 470 44.57 10.65 -9.85
C MET A 470 43.51 11.74 -9.78
N HIS A 471 43.80 12.83 -10.49
CA HIS A 471 42.82 13.79 -10.98
C HIS A 471 41.65 13.04 -11.65
N MET A 472 40.45 13.15 -11.08
CA MET A 472 39.20 12.89 -11.78
C MET A 472 38.41 14.20 -11.78
N SER A 473 38.66 15.01 -12.80
CA SER A 473 37.75 16.02 -13.27
C SER A 473 36.61 15.31 -14.01
N TYR A 474 35.40 15.26 -13.45
CA TYR A 474 34.13 15.25 -14.20
C TYR A 474 32.97 15.66 -13.29
N LEU A 475 32.21 16.64 -13.78
CA LEU A 475 31.02 17.35 -13.27
C LEU A 475 31.29 18.45 -12.24
#